data_AF-A0A0J7L538-F1
#
_entry.id   AF-A0A0J7L538-F1
#
_cell.length_a   1.000
_cell.length_b   1.000
_cell.length_c   1.000
_cell.angle_alpha   90.00
_cell.angle_beta   90.00
_cell.angle_gamma   90.00
#
_symmetry.space_group_name_H-M   'P 1'
#
loop_
_entity.id
_entity.type
_entity.pdbx_description
1 polymer ?
#
loop_
_entity_poly.entity_id
_entity_poly.type
_entity_poly.pdbx_seq_one_letter_code
_entity_poly.pdbx_strand_id
1 'polypeptide(L)'
;MFYDNKNDVFKRKSIFVGTTGFQLRPVAGYLTPRDFLSGLAFRVFHCTQYIRHSSDPFYTPEPDCCHELLGHMPLLANPSFAQFSQELGLSSLGASDEDIDKLATLYFFTVEFGLCKQDGMFRVYGAGLLSSVAELRHAVSAPEKTMRFEPDVTCKQECIITAFQNAYYYTDSIEEAKEKMRQVFSLATAFANQIQRPFGIRYNPYTQSVEVLTDAQKITAVVSELRGDLCIVSNALKKIHEQDDTVDVERITSLLTHGIDIPQDSSSSDSDDSPNVEETRPQEDQQSHFNDKNVIVMED
;
A
#
# COMPACT_ATOMS: atom_id res chain seq x y z
N MET A 1 -5.96 26.65 -27.46
CA MET A 1 -5.34 27.44 -26.38
C MET A 1 -4.16 26.64 -25.86
N PHE A 2 -2.96 26.90 -26.38
CA PHE A 2 -1.73 26.37 -25.79
C PHE A 2 -1.35 27.31 -24.63
N TYR A 3 -1.25 26.79 -23.41
CA TYR A 3 -0.83 27.56 -22.24
C TYR A 3 0.68 27.85 -22.34
N ASP A 4 1.02 29.00 -22.90
CA ASP A 4 2.39 29.49 -23.07
C ASP A 4 2.91 30.22 -21.82
N ASN A 5 2.98 29.51 -20.69
CA ASN A 5 3.70 30.04 -19.54
C ASN A 5 4.30 28.91 -18.68
N LYS A 6 5.51 28.48 -19.05
CA LYS A 6 6.29 27.41 -18.41
C LYS A 6 6.52 27.60 -16.90
N ASN A 7 6.28 28.81 -16.37
CA ASN A 7 6.54 29.17 -14.98
C ASN A 7 5.31 29.11 -14.04
N ASP A 8 4.10 28.85 -14.56
CA ASP A 8 2.86 28.99 -13.76
C ASP A 8 2.36 27.66 -13.16
N VAL A 9 2.70 26.52 -13.78
CA VAL A 9 2.18 25.20 -13.37
C VAL A 9 2.64 24.81 -11.96
N PHE A 10 3.92 25.05 -11.62
CA PHE A 10 4.47 24.79 -10.29
C PHE A 10 4.11 25.87 -9.24
N LYS A 11 3.68 27.06 -9.69
CA LYS A 11 3.22 28.13 -8.80
C LYS A 11 1.78 27.92 -8.37
N ARG A 12 0.97 27.18 -9.14
CA ARG A 12 -0.37 26.73 -8.75
C ARG A 12 -0.29 25.55 -7.78
N LYS A 13 0.31 25.78 -6.60
CA LYS A 13 0.15 24.90 -5.42
C LYS A 13 -1.32 24.59 -5.12
N SER A 14 -2.27 25.37 -5.64
CA SER A 14 -3.67 25.38 -5.17
C SER A 14 -4.57 24.27 -5.69
N ILE A 15 -4.35 23.69 -6.89
CA ILE A 15 -5.35 22.77 -7.47
C ILE A 15 -5.35 21.44 -6.70
N PHE A 16 -4.18 20.82 -6.52
CA PHE A 16 -4.07 19.55 -5.80
C PHE A 16 -4.29 19.71 -4.30
N VAL A 17 -3.80 20.80 -3.69
CA VAL A 17 -4.02 21.04 -2.26
C VAL A 17 -5.52 21.17 -1.94
N GLY A 18 -6.30 21.78 -2.84
CA GLY A 18 -7.75 21.93 -2.67
C GLY A 18 -8.56 20.66 -2.90
N THR A 19 -8.03 19.65 -3.60
CA THR A 19 -8.77 18.42 -3.95
C THR A 19 -8.27 17.19 -3.18
N THR A 20 -6.96 16.96 -3.18
CA THR A 20 -6.34 15.74 -2.64
C THR A 20 -5.20 16.01 -1.65
N GLY A 21 -4.86 17.27 -1.37
CA GLY A 21 -3.76 17.62 -0.48
C GLY A 21 -2.36 17.37 -1.06
N PHE A 22 -2.25 16.90 -2.31
CA PHE A 22 -0.95 16.68 -2.95
C PHE A 22 -0.24 18.00 -3.28
N GLN A 23 1.08 17.96 -3.23
CA GLN A 23 1.97 19.08 -3.52
C GLN A 23 3.07 18.63 -4.49
N LEU A 24 3.50 19.53 -5.36
CA LEU A 24 4.61 19.29 -6.27
C LEU A 24 5.89 19.88 -5.71
N ARG A 25 6.98 19.11 -5.77
CA ARG A 25 8.33 19.57 -5.44
C ARG A 25 9.22 19.44 -6.67
N PRO A 26 9.85 20.53 -7.15
CA PRO A 26 10.76 20.43 -8.28
C PRO A 26 11.96 19.55 -7.92
N VAL A 27 12.35 18.69 -8.85
CA VAL A 27 13.55 17.85 -8.76
C VAL A 27 14.38 17.98 -10.03
N ALA A 28 15.71 17.91 -9.90
CA ALA A 28 16.63 18.07 -11.02
C ALA A 28 16.74 16.81 -11.90
N GLY A 29 16.36 15.64 -11.39
CA GLY A 29 16.49 14.35 -12.05
C GLY A 29 16.07 13.20 -11.14
N TYR A 30 16.61 12.01 -11.39
CA TYR A 30 16.27 10.80 -10.64
C TYR A 30 16.57 10.91 -9.15
N LEU A 31 15.63 10.43 -8.35
CA LEU A 31 15.80 10.20 -6.92
C LEU A 31 16.01 8.70 -6.67
N THR A 32 16.57 8.37 -5.51
CA THR A 32 16.53 6.98 -5.05
C THR A 32 15.06 6.57 -4.83
N PRO A 33 14.68 5.30 -5.03
CA PRO A 33 13.32 4.85 -4.77
C PRO A 33 12.85 5.19 -3.35
N ARG A 34 13.75 5.07 -2.37
CA ARG A 34 13.49 5.42 -0.97
C ARG A 34 13.10 6.89 -0.80
N ASP A 35 13.84 7.81 -1.40
CA ASP A 35 13.56 9.26 -1.28
C ASP A 35 12.28 9.64 -2.02
N PHE A 36 12.06 9.07 -3.21
CA PHE A 36 10.86 9.33 -4.00
C PHE A 36 9.59 8.84 -3.27
N LEU A 37 9.58 7.57 -2.84
CA LEU A 37 8.45 6.98 -2.11
C LEU A 37 8.21 7.70 -0.78
N SER A 38 9.27 8.08 -0.07
CA SER A 38 9.13 8.87 1.17
C SER A 38 8.42 10.19 0.91
N GLY A 39 8.62 10.84 -0.25
CA GLY A 39 7.84 12.02 -0.65
C GLY A 39 6.35 11.74 -0.74
N LEU A 40 5.96 10.61 -1.36
CA LEU A 40 4.55 10.23 -1.52
C LEU A 40 3.85 10.04 -0.17
N ALA A 41 4.56 9.58 0.87
CA ALA A 41 4.02 9.45 2.22
C ALA A 41 3.43 10.78 2.76
N PHE A 42 4.04 11.90 2.37
CA PHE A 42 3.63 13.25 2.75
C PHE A 42 2.77 13.94 1.69
N ARG A 43 2.25 13.17 0.71
CA ARG A 43 1.57 13.71 -0.48
C ARG A 43 2.43 14.71 -1.26
N VAL A 44 3.74 14.48 -1.31
CA VAL A 44 4.68 15.29 -2.08
C VAL A 44 5.13 14.48 -3.29
N PHE A 45 4.76 14.94 -4.48
CA PHE A 45 5.22 14.36 -5.73
C PHE A 45 6.42 15.15 -6.26
N HIS A 46 7.54 14.47 -6.45
CA HIS A 46 8.75 15.07 -7.02
C HIS A 46 8.62 15.09 -8.54
N CYS A 47 8.77 16.26 -9.14
CA CYS A 47 8.41 16.48 -10.54
C CYS A 47 9.53 17.23 -11.25
N THR A 48 9.95 16.73 -12.41
CA THR A 48 10.96 17.40 -13.25
C THR A 48 10.36 18.61 -13.97
N GLN A 49 11.21 19.56 -14.37
CA GLN A 49 10.80 20.80 -15.04
C GLN A 49 11.33 20.93 -16.47
N TYR A 50 12.32 20.11 -16.84
CA TYR A 50 12.85 20.12 -18.19
C TYR A 50 11.86 19.45 -19.16
N ILE A 51 11.99 19.76 -20.44
CA ILE A 51 11.19 19.19 -21.52
C ILE A 51 12.14 18.37 -22.40
N ARG A 52 11.68 17.20 -22.87
CA ARG A 52 12.42 16.32 -23.76
C ARG A 52 12.92 17.04 -25.02
N HIS A 53 13.94 16.47 -25.66
CA HIS A 53 14.55 17.06 -26.86
C HIS A 53 13.58 17.07 -28.04
N SER A 54 13.55 18.16 -28.80
CA SER A 54 12.56 18.37 -29.87
C SER A 54 12.77 17.49 -31.10
N SER A 55 13.93 16.84 -31.24
CA SER A 55 14.20 15.94 -32.38
C SER A 55 13.38 14.65 -32.32
N ASP A 56 12.93 14.23 -31.14
CA ASP A 56 12.12 13.03 -30.95
C ASP A 56 11.04 13.28 -29.87
N PRO A 57 9.98 14.03 -30.19
CA PRO A 57 8.98 14.41 -29.20
C PRO A 57 8.14 13.23 -28.69
N PHE A 58 8.13 12.10 -29.39
CA PHE A 58 7.33 10.93 -29.04
C PHE A 58 8.08 9.92 -28.16
N TYR A 59 9.35 10.15 -27.87
CA TYR A 59 10.17 9.29 -27.03
C TYR A 59 11.01 10.11 -26.05
N THR A 60 11.13 9.62 -24.81
CA THR A 60 12.08 10.12 -23.84
C THR A 60 12.45 8.97 -22.89
N PRO A 61 13.74 8.72 -22.63
CA PRO A 61 14.15 7.73 -21.64
C PRO A 61 13.94 8.23 -20.20
N GLU A 62 13.88 9.55 -20.01
CA GLU A 62 13.75 10.19 -18.70
C GLU A 62 12.38 10.85 -18.54
N PRO A 63 11.81 10.88 -17.31
CA PRO A 63 10.51 11.50 -17.05
C PRO A 63 10.66 13.03 -17.13
N ASP A 64 10.34 13.60 -18.30
CA ASP A 64 10.30 15.05 -18.51
C ASP A 64 8.97 15.65 -18.01
N CYS A 65 8.90 16.98 -17.94
CA CYS A 65 7.71 17.69 -17.49
C CYS A 65 6.42 17.30 -18.24
N CYS A 66 6.51 16.89 -19.52
CA CYS A 66 5.34 16.40 -20.25
C CYS A 66 4.79 15.09 -19.66
N HIS A 67 5.68 14.15 -19.32
CA HIS A 67 5.32 12.90 -18.65
C HIS A 67 4.63 13.18 -17.30
N GLU A 68 5.20 14.09 -16.51
CA GLU A 68 4.64 14.45 -15.20
C GLU A 68 3.24 15.04 -15.32
N LEU A 69 3.06 16.02 -16.20
CA LEU A 69 1.83 16.79 -16.35
C LEU A 69 0.71 16.03 -17.05
N LEU A 70 1.03 15.16 -18.01
CA LEU A 70 0.02 14.41 -18.77
C LEU A 70 -0.26 13.03 -18.17
N GLY A 71 0.75 12.42 -17.54
CA GLY A 71 0.66 11.10 -16.93
C GLY A 71 0.16 11.16 -15.49
N HIS A 72 0.95 11.74 -14.58
CA HIS A 72 0.67 11.67 -13.15
C HIS A 72 -0.40 12.66 -12.67
N MET A 73 -0.30 13.91 -13.11
CA MET A 73 -1.14 15.00 -12.57
C MET A 73 -2.65 14.73 -12.64
N PRO A 74 -3.24 14.20 -13.73
CA PRO A 74 -4.67 13.94 -13.77
C PRO A 74 -5.13 12.94 -12.70
N LEU A 75 -4.29 11.94 -12.39
CA LEU A 75 -4.62 10.93 -11.39
C LEU A 75 -4.38 11.40 -9.96
N LEU A 76 -3.36 12.22 -9.71
CA LEU A 76 -3.17 12.82 -8.38
C LEU A 76 -4.31 13.77 -7.97
N ALA A 77 -5.12 14.22 -8.92
CA ALA A 77 -6.37 14.95 -8.64
C ALA A 77 -7.53 14.02 -8.20
N ASN A 78 -7.42 12.70 -8.39
CA ASN A 78 -8.40 11.73 -7.92
C ASN A 78 -8.12 11.34 -6.45
N PRO A 79 -9.07 11.50 -5.51
CA PRO A 79 -8.84 11.21 -4.10
C PRO A 79 -8.44 9.76 -3.79
N SER A 80 -9.04 8.79 -4.47
CA SER A 80 -8.72 7.37 -4.27
C SER A 80 -7.31 7.04 -4.73
N PHE A 81 -6.90 7.59 -5.88
CA PHE A 81 -5.54 7.41 -6.40
C PHE A 81 -4.49 8.14 -5.57
N ALA A 82 -4.81 9.34 -5.08
CA ALA A 82 -3.95 10.07 -4.17
C ALA A 82 -3.74 9.30 -2.84
N GLN A 83 -4.80 8.71 -2.28
CA GLN A 83 -4.67 7.82 -1.13
C GLN A 83 -3.78 6.62 -1.45
N PHE A 84 -4.06 5.91 -2.55
CA PHE A 84 -3.25 4.77 -2.97
C PHE A 84 -1.75 5.11 -3.13
N SER A 85 -1.45 6.23 -3.77
CA SER A 85 -0.08 6.74 -3.93
C SER A 85 0.57 7.06 -2.57
N GLN A 86 -0.21 7.62 -1.64
CA GLN A 86 0.27 7.89 -0.29
C GLN A 86 0.54 6.60 0.50
N GLU A 87 -0.31 5.57 0.36
CA GLU A 87 -0.12 4.27 1.04
C GLU A 87 1.18 3.58 0.61
N LEU A 88 1.53 3.64 -0.68
CA LEU A 88 2.83 3.20 -1.19
C LEU A 88 3.98 3.91 -0.46
N GLY A 89 3.89 5.24 -0.32
CA GLY A 89 4.91 6.02 0.38
C GLY A 89 4.98 5.76 1.88
N LEU A 90 3.84 5.64 2.56
CA LEU A 90 3.80 5.30 3.99
C LEU A 90 4.45 3.92 4.23
N SER A 91 4.17 2.96 3.35
CA SER A 91 4.75 1.62 3.41
C SER A 91 6.27 1.63 3.28
N SER A 92 6.84 2.60 2.57
CA SER A 92 8.29 2.70 2.35
C SER A 92 9.08 3.24 3.54
N LEU A 93 8.44 4.00 4.44
CA LEU A 93 9.12 4.61 5.58
C LEU A 93 9.74 3.50 6.45
N GLY A 94 11.00 3.57 6.86
CA GLY A 94 11.61 2.55 7.72
C GLY A 94 11.60 1.09 7.20
N ALA A 95 11.25 0.84 5.95
CA ALA A 95 11.34 -0.47 5.31
C ALA A 95 12.80 -0.78 4.93
N SER A 96 13.14 -2.08 4.82
CA SER A 96 14.46 -2.53 4.35
C SER A 96 14.70 -2.13 2.89
N ASP A 97 15.94 -2.11 2.42
CA ASP A 97 16.22 -1.80 1.00
C ASP A 97 15.56 -2.82 0.05
N GLU A 98 15.54 -4.10 0.43
CA GLU A 98 14.84 -5.15 -0.34
C GLU A 98 13.33 -4.87 -0.46
N ASP A 99 12.70 -4.40 0.62
CA ASP A 99 11.28 -4.04 0.61
C ASP A 99 11.04 -2.74 -0.18
N ILE A 100 11.99 -1.79 -0.16
CA ILE A 100 11.93 -0.61 -1.02
C ILE A 100 11.95 -1.01 -2.49
N ASP A 101 12.81 -1.95 -2.89
CA ASP A 101 12.86 -2.42 -4.28
C ASP A 101 11.54 -3.10 -4.69
N LYS A 102 10.95 -3.93 -3.82
CA LYS A 102 9.61 -4.51 -4.04
C LYS A 102 8.55 -3.41 -4.20
N LEU A 103 8.54 -2.41 -3.32
CA LEU A 103 7.60 -1.29 -3.39
C LEU A 103 7.81 -0.43 -4.64
N ALA A 104 9.05 -0.25 -5.10
CA ALA A 104 9.37 0.43 -6.34
C ALA A 104 8.83 -0.34 -7.56
N THR A 105 8.96 -1.66 -7.58
CA THR A 105 8.34 -2.52 -8.60
C THR A 105 6.81 -2.43 -8.58
N LEU A 106 6.20 -2.45 -7.40
CA LEU A 106 4.76 -2.27 -7.26
C LEU A 106 4.30 -0.89 -7.76
N TYR A 107 5.04 0.17 -7.43
CA TYR A 107 4.80 1.52 -7.96
C TYR A 107 4.89 1.51 -9.49
N PHE A 108 5.91 0.89 -10.06
CA PHE A 108 6.12 0.81 -11.51
C PHE A 108 4.94 0.11 -12.22
N PHE A 109 4.55 -1.07 -11.76
CA PHE A 109 3.46 -1.82 -12.40
C PHE A 109 2.05 -1.35 -12.06
N THR A 110 1.93 -0.30 -11.25
CA THR A 110 0.65 0.35 -10.94
C THR A 110 0.64 1.80 -11.40
N VAL A 111 1.36 2.69 -10.73
CA VAL A 111 1.37 4.13 -11.00
C VAL A 111 1.96 4.46 -12.38
N GLU A 112 2.97 3.72 -12.86
CA GLU A 112 3.59 3.97 -14.18
C GLU A 112 2.93 3.21 -15.33
N PHE A 113 2.64 1.91 -15.14
CA PHE A 113 2.17 1.02 -16.21
C PHE A 113 0.88 0.25 -15.87
N GLY A 114 0.11 0.74 -14.90
CA GLY A 114 -1.12 0.09 -14.45
C GLY A 114 -2.32 0.29 -15.36
N LEU A 115 -3.18 -0.74 -15.34
CA LEU A 115 -4.45 -0.79 -16.05
C LEU A 115 -5.60 -0.91 -15.04
N CYS A 116 -6.80 -0.47 -15.42
CA CYS A 116 -8.01 -0.76 -14.66
C CYS A 116 -9.08 -1.35 -15.56
N LYS A 117 -9.98 -2.14 -14.98
CA LYS A 117 -11.13 -2.72 -15.70
C LYS A 117 -12.39 -1.96 -15.33
N GLN A 118 -12.96 -1.25 -16.29
CA GLN A 118 -14.18 -0.47 -16.13
C GLN A 118 -15.21 -0.92 -17.16
N ASP A 119 -16.41 -1.27 -16.69
CA ASP A 119 -17.52 -1.75 -17.54
C ASP A 119 -17.12 -2.91 -18.46
N GLY A 120 -16.30 -3.84 -17.94
CA GLY A 120 -15.79 -4.99 -18.68
C GLY A 120 -14.66 -4.68 -19.67
N MET A 121 -14.26 -3.42 -19.83
CA MET A 121 -13.18 -2.99 -20.72
C MET A 121 -11.92 -2.58 -19.94
N PHE A 122 -10.76 -2.89 -20.49
CA PHE A 122 -9.49 -2.37 -19.96
C PHE A 122 -9.32 -0.89 -20.33
N ARG A 123 -8.95 -0.10 -19.32
CA ARG A 123 -8.58 1.30 -19.39
C ARG A 123 -7.18 1.45 -18.83
N VAL A 124 -6.51 2.49 -19.29
CA VAL A 124 -5.16 2.83 -18.86
C VAL A 124 -5.23 3.93 -17.82
N TYR A 125 -4.43 3.79 -16.77
CA TYR A 125 -4.18 4.88 -15.83
C TYR A 125 -2.68 5.12 -15.63
N GLY A 126 -1.81 4.12 -15.84
CA GLY A 126 -0.36 4.30 -15.66
C GLY A 126 0.22 5.53 -16.38
N ALA A 127 1.00 6.34 -15.67
CA ALA A 127 1.55 7.60 -16.19
C ALA A 127 2.49 7.40 -17.39
N GLY A 128 3.34 6.37 -17.36
CA GLY A 128 4.16 5.94 -18.50
C GLY A 128 3.33 5.61 -19.73
N LEU A 129 2.18 4.95 -19.56
CA LEU A 129 1.25 4.65 -20.66
C LEU A 129 0.53 5.91 -21.15
N LEU A 130 0.05 6.78 -20.26
CA LEU A 130 -0.66 8.01 -20.63
C LEU A 130 0.24 9.05 -21.33
N SER A 131 1.54 8.99 -21.08
CA SER A 131 2.54 9.91 -21.65
C SER A 131 3.29 9.36 -22.87
N SER A 132 3.11 8.07 -23.19
CA SER A 132 3.74 7.40 -24.34
C SER A 132 2.69 6.78 -25.27
N VAL A 133 2.50 7.40 -26.44
CA VAL A 133 1.55 6.90 -27.46
C VAL A 133 1.93 5.51 -27.96
N ALA A 134 3.23 5.22 -28.07
CA ALA A 134 3.73 3.94 -28.54
C ALA A 134 3.47 2.82 -27.53
N GLU A 135 3.81 3.07 -26.26
CA GLU A 135 3.58 2.10 -25.17
C GLU A 135 2.08 1.86 -24.95
N LEU A 136 1.26 2.91 -24.99
CA LEU A 136 -0.19 2.82 -24.90
C LEU A 136 -0.78 1.88 -25.97
N ARG A 137 -0.36 2.06 -27.23
CA ARG A 137 -0.80 1.19 -28.33
C ARG A 137 -0.38 -0.25 -28.10
N HIS A 138 0.86 -0.46 -27.68
CA HIS A 138 1.41 -1.78 -27.40
C HIS A 138 0.61 -2.49 -26.30
N ALA A 139 0.39 -1.83 -25.15
CA ALA A 139 -0.37 -2.37 -24.02
C ALA A 139 -1.81 -2.77 -24.40
N VAL A 140 -2.48 -1.97 -25.23
CA VAL A 140 -3.85 -2.27 -25.68
C VAL A 140 -3.86 -3.39 -26.75
N SER A 141 -2.81 -3.50 -27.56
CA SER A 141 -2.73 -4.49 -28.64
C SER A 141 -2.21 -5.88 -28.22
N ALA A 142 -1.68 -6.00 -27.00
CA ALA A 142 -1.06 -7.22 -26.47
C ALA A 142 -1.82 -7.74 -25.22
N PRO A 143 -3.09 -8.18 -25.37
CA PRO A 143 -3.89 -8.65 -24.23
C PRO A 143 -3.27 -9.87 -23.52
N GLU A 144 -2.46 -10.67 -24.20
CA GLU A 144 -1.71 -11.79 -23.62
C GLU A 144 -0.67 -11.36 -22.58
N LYS A 145 -0.26 -10.09 -22.59
CA LYS A 145 0.64 -9.50 -21.59
C LYS A 145 -0.12 -8.90 -20.38
N THR A 146 -1.45 -8.93 -20.41
CA THR A 146 -2.28 -8.34 -19.33
C THR A 146 -2.59 -9.38 -18.26
N MET A 147 -2.21 -9.09 -17.01
CA MET A 147 -2.33 -9.97 -15.85
C MET A 147 -3.11 -9.29 -14.71
N ARG A 148 -3.70 -10.08 -13.81
CA ARG A 148 -4.33 -9.52 -12.61
C ARG A 148 -3.25 -9.02 -11.67
N PHE A 149 -3.44 -7.82 -11.12
CA PHE A 149 -2.54 -7.28 -10.12
C PHE A 149 -2.62 -8.09 -8.83
N GLU A 150 -1.55 -8.81 -8.52
CA GLU A 150 -1.32 -9.48 -7.24
C GLU A 150 0.03 -9.03 -6.69
N PRO A 151 0.09 -8.30 -5.56
CA PRO A 151 1.34 -7.71 -5.11
C PRO A 151 2.50 -8.70 -4.91
N ASP A 152 2.22 -9.88 -4.35
CA ASP A 152 3.21 -10.96 -4.13
C ASP A 152 3.89 -11.49 -5.39
N VAL A 153 3.19 -11.37 -6.52
CA VAL A 153 3.66 -11.78 -7.83
C VAL A 153 4.29 -10.59 -8.55
N THR A 154 3.60 -9.46 -8.51
CA THR A 154 3.96 -8.23 -9.23
C THR A 154 5.29 -7.67 -8.72
N CYS A 155 5.59 -7.73 -7.42
CA CYS A 155 6.83 -7.20 -6.85
C CYS A 155 8.10 -7.91 -7.33
N LYS A 156 7.98 -9.09 -7.96
CA LYS A 156 9.07 -9.88 -8.54
C LYS A 156 9.25 -9.64 -10.03
N GLN A 157 8.37 -8.86 -10.66
CA GLN A 157 8.40 -8.61 -12.09
C GLN A 157 9.54 -7.66 -12.45
N GLU A 158 10.28 -8.00 -13.52
CA GLU A 158 11.34 -7.15 -14.05
C GLU A 158 10.78 -5.85 -14.66
N CYS A 159 11.30 -4.70 -14.23
CA CYS A 159 10.96 -3.39 -14.77
C CYS A 159 11.87 -3.06 -15.97
N ILE A 160 11.29 -2.88 -17.15
CA ILE A 160 12.05 -2.62 -18.38
C ILE A 160 12.02 -1.12 -18.68
N ILE A 161 13.18 -0.47 -18.76
CA ILE A 161 13.26 1.00 -18.96
C ILE A 161 13.45 1.35 -20.45
N THR A 162 14.07 0.47 -21.23
CA THR A 162 14.55 0.75 -22.60
C THR A 162 13.67 0.17 -23.71
N ALA A 163 12.66 -0.62 -23.37
CA ALA A 163 11.76 -1.29 -24.30
C ALA A 163 10.36 -1.43 -23.67
N PHE A 164 9.40 -1.85 -24.48
CA PHE A 164 8.03 -2.06 -24.02
C PHE A 164 7.93 -3.15 -22.95
N GLN A 165 7.00 -2.99 -22.02
CA GLN A 165 6.82 -3.96 -20.95
C GLN A 165 6.43 -5.35 -21.48
N ASN A 166 6.84 -6.36 -20.73
CA ASN A 166 6.45 -7.76 -20.96
C ASN A 166 5.16 -8.13 -20.21
N ALA A 167 4.74 -7.28 -19.28
CA ALA A 167 3.63 -7.49 -18.37
C ALA A 167 2.94 -6.17 -18.06
N TYR A 168 1.61 -6.17 -18.07
CA TYR A 168 0.78 -5.07 -17.57
C TYR A 168 -0.20 -5.63 -16.55
N TYR A 169 -0.40 -4.92 -15.45
CA TYR A 169 -1.25 -5.42 -14.36
C TYR A 169 -2.52 -4.58 -14.24
N TYR A 170 -3.66 -5.27 -14.10
CA TYR A 170 -4.95 -4.61 -13.93
C TYR A 170 -5.59 -4.88 -12.58
N THR A 171 -6.34 -3.89 -12.10
CA THR A 171 -7.34 -4.02 -11.02
C THR A 171 -8.74 -3.68 -11.53
N ASP A 172 -9.78 -4.14 -10.85
CA ASP A 172 -11.16 -3.75 -11.16
C ASP A 172 -11.48 -2.34 -10.66
N SER A 173 -10.74 -1.85 -9.65
CA SER A 173 -10.84 -0.47 -9.16
C SER A 173 -9.54 0.02 -8.52
N ILE A 174 -9.46 1.34 -8.30
CA ILE A 174 -8.34 1.94 -7.56
C ILE A 174 -8.45 1.56 -6.07
N GLU A 175 -9.66 1.40 -5.57
CA GLU A 175 -9.95 0.92 -4.23
C GLU A 175 -9.42 -0.49 -4.00
N GLU A 176 -9.56 -1.40 -4.98
CA GLU A 176 -8.95 -2.73 -4.92
C GLU A 176 -7.42 -2.64 -4.85
N ALA A 177 -6.80 -1.82 -5.72
CA ALA A 177 -5.35 -1.63 -5.69
C ALA A 177 -4.87 -1.14 -4.31
N LYS A 178 -5.58 -0.15 -3.75
CA LYS A 178 -5.34 0.38 -2.40
C LYS A 178 -5.46 -0.69 -1.32
N GLU A 179 -6.53 -1.49 -1.38
CA GLU A 179 -6.79 -2.53 -0.38
C GLU A 179 -5.74 -3.63 -0.45
N LYS A 180 -5.36 -4.09 -1.65
CA LYS A 180 -4.27 -5.06 -1.83
C LYS A 180 -2.94 -4.53 -1.28
N MET A 181 -2.61 -3.25 -1.49
CA MET A 181 -1.41 -2.65 -0.88
C MET A 181 -1.49 -2.61 0.65
N ARG A 182 -2.65 -2.30 1.22
CA ARG A 182 -2.86 -2.33 2.67
C ARG A 182 -2.76 -3.74 3.23
N GLN A 183 -3.24 -4.75 2.52
CA GLN A 183 -3.15 -6.15 2.93
C GLN A 183 -1.69 -6.62 2.98
N VAL A 184 -0.89 -6.33 1.94
CA VAL A 184 0.56 -6.60 1.94
C VAL A 184 1.25 -6.01 3.18
N PHE A 185 0.80 -4.84 3.62
CA PHE A 185 1.35 -4.15 4.77
C PHE A 185 0.80 -4.65 6.11
N SER A 186 -0.51 -4.88 6.22
CA SER A 186 -1.20 -5.25 7.46
C SER A 186 -0.97 -6.71 7.86
N LEU A 187 -0.66 -7.59 6.91
CA LEU A 187 -0.45 -9.00 7.14
C LEU A 187 1.00 -9.37 7.50
N ALA A 188 1.83 -8.37 7.83
CA ALA A 188 3.15 -8.57 8.43
C ALA A 188 3.13 -9.35 9.77
N THR A 189 1.94 -9.60 10.36
CA THR A 189 1.76 -10.49 11.52
C THR A 189 1.36 -11.94 11.18
N ALA A 190 0.90 -12.25 9.97
CA ALA A 190 0.48 -13.62 9.60
C ALA A 190 1.32 -14.23 8.46
N PHE A 191 2.02 -13.41 7.69
CA PHE A 191 2.84 -13.86 6.59
C PHE A 191 4.30 -13.94 7.05
N ALA A 192 4.84 -15.14 7.00
CA ALA A 192 6.29 -15.33 7.04
C ALA A 192 6.94 -14.41 5.98
N ASN A 193 7.63 -13.37 6.45
CA ASN A 193 8.59 -12.52 5.72
C ASN A 193 8.07 -11.55 4.63
N GLN A 194 7.17 -10.60 4.91
CA GLN A 194 7.04 -9.42 4.03
C GLN A 194 6.84 -8.11 4.82
N ILE A 195 7.80 -7.19 4.65
CA ILE A 195 8.02 -5.90 5.33
C ILE A 195 8.01 -5.99 6.87
N GLN A 196 9.14 -6.39 7.45
CA GLN A 196 9.31 -6.38 8.92
C GLN A 196 9.36 -4.95 9.45
N ARG A 197 8.24 -4.45 9.97
CA ARG A 197 8.19 -3.19 10.72
C ARG A 197 7.62 -3.42 12.12
N PRO A 198 8.40 -3.15 13.19
CA PRO A 198 7.95 -3.43 14.56
C PRO A 198 6.95 -2.39 15.09
N PHE A 199 6.46 -1.48 14.25
CA PHE A 199 5.57 -0.38 14.65
C PHE A 199 4.57 -0.03 13.54
N GLY A 200 3.37 0.39 13.95
CA GLY A 200 2.41 1.03 13.05
C GLY A 200 2.78 2.49 12.81
N ILE A 201 2.36 3.03 11.68
CA ILE A 201 2.49 4.46 11.37
C ILE A 201 1.15 5.06 10.98
N ARG A 202 0.98 6.34 11.28
CA ARG A 202 -0.20 7.13 10.89
C ARG A 202 0.25 8.46 10.31
N TYR A 203 -0.32 8.87 9.19
CA TYR A 203 -0.14 10.22 8.69
C TYR A 203 -1.11 11.18 9.38
N ASN A 204 -0.58 12.26 9.95
CA ASN A 204 -1.37 13.36 10.50
C ASN A 204 -1.46 14.49 9.44
N PRO A 205 -2.64 14.70 8.82
CA PRO A 205 -2.80 15.71 7.78
C PRO A 205 -2.78 17.15 8.30
N TYR A 206 -3.04 17.38 9.59
CA TYR A 206 -3.08 18.72 10.18
C TYR A 206 -1.68 19.30 10.37
N THR A 207 -0.76 18.47 10.85
CA THR A 207 0.65 18.83 11.08
C THR A 207 1.57 18.41 9.94
N GLN A 208 1.05 17.68 8.95
CA GLN A 208 1.80 17.08 7.84
C GLN A 208 2.98 16.23 8.34
N SER A 209 2.75 15.44 9.40
CA SER A 209 3.75 14.60 10.05
C SER A 209 3.36 13.13 10.06
N VAL A 210 4.34 12.24 10.24
CA VAL A 210 4.09 10.81 10.46
C VAL A 210 4.26 10.49 11.94
N GLU A 211 3.21 9.93 12.52
CA GLU A 211 3.17 9.46 13.90
C GLU A 211 3.50 7.98 13.94
N VAL A 212 4.43 7.60 14.81
CA VAL A 212 4.78 6.19 15.06
C VAL A 212 3.98 5.68 16.25
N LEU A 213 3.14 4.68 16.01
CA LEU A 213 2.25 4.05 16.98
C LEU A 213 3.02 2.96 17.74
N THR A 214 3.82 3.39 18.71
CA THR A 214 4.75 2.53 19.47
C THR A 214 4.19 1.99 20.78
N ASP A 215 3.12 2.57 21.30
CA ASP A 215 2.63 2.31 22.64
C ASP A 215 1.10 2.47 22.74
N ALA A 216 0.54 1.88 23.80
CA ALA A 216 -0.91 1.87 24.03
C ALA A 216 -1.49 3.28 24.21
N GLN A 217 -0.72 4.26 24.69
CA GLN A 217 -1.22 5.63 24.90
C GLN A 217 -1.46 6.32 23.55
N LYS A 218 -0.50 6.23 22.63
CA LYS A 218 -0.64 6.75 21.27
C LYS A 218 -1.78 6.06 20.52
N ILE A 219 -1.88 4.74 20.62
CA ILE A 219 -2.98 3.98 20.01
C ILE A 219 -4.32 4.44 20.58
N THR A 220 -4.42 4.61 21.91
CA THR A 220 -5.64 5.09 22.58
C THR A 220 -6.03 6.50 22.12
N ALA A 221 -5.05 7.39 21.90
CA ALA A 221 -5.32 8.72 21.37
C ALA A 221 -5.96 8.65 19.97
N VAL A 222 -5.42 7.82 19.06
CA VAL A 222 -6.00 7.59 17.72
C VAL A 222 -7.42 7.02 17.83
N VAL A 223 -7.64 6.02 18.68
CA VAL A 223 -8.97 5.42 18.90
C VAL A 223 -9.97 6.47 19.42
N SER A 224 -9.53 7.35 20.31
CA SER A 224 -10.36 8.43 20.85
C SER A 224 -10.76 9.44 19.76
N GLU A 225 -9.84 9.78 18.85
CA GLU A 225 -10.15 10.64 17.70
C GLU A 225 -11.14 9.98 16.76
N LEU A 226 -10.91 8.71 16.39
CA LEU A 226 -11.82 7.94 15.54
C LEU A 226 -13.22 7.84 16.16
N ARG A 227 -13.32 7.66 17.48
CA ARG A 227 -14.60 7.69 18.19
C ARG A 227 -15.30 9.05 18.09
N GLY A 228 -14.54 10.14 18.09
CA GLY A 228 -15.04 11.49 17.81
C GLY A 228 -15.65 11.59 16.41
N ASP A 229 -14.93 11.12 15.39
CA ASP A 229 -15.41 11.10 14.00
C ASP A 229 -16.66 10.24 13.84
N LEU A 230 -16.69 9.06 14.47
CA LEU A 230 -17.87 8.19 14.50
C LEU A 230 -19.08 8.87 15.15
N CYS A 231 -18.86 9.69 16.19
CA CYS A 231 -19.93 10.49 16.80
C CYS A 231 -20.48 11.54 15.84
N ILE A 232 -19.62 12.20 15.05
CA ILE A 232 -20.04 13.14 14.01
C ILE A 232 -20.90 12.43 12.96
N VAL A 233 -20.45 11.28 12.47
CA VAL A 233 -21.20 10.46 11.50
C VAL A 233 -22.55 10.02 12.07
N SER A 234 -22.57 9.52 13.31
CA SER A 234 -23.81 9.12 13.98
C SER A 234 -24.81 10.28 14.13
N ASN A 235 -24.33 11.47 14.51
CA ASN A 235 -25.17 12.66 14.63
C ASN A 235 -25.71 13.13 13.27
N ALA A 236 -24.90 13.04 12.20
CA ALA A 236 -25.35 13.35 10.85
C ALA A 236 -26.43 12.37 10.38
N LEU A 237 -26.24 11.07 10.62
CA LEU A 237 -27.23 10.04 10.28
C LEU A 237 -28.57 10.26 10.97
N LYS A 238 -28.56 10.60 12.27
CA LYS A 238 -29.78 10.92 13.01
C LYS A 238 -30.55 12.09 12.38
N LYS A 239 -29.84 13.18 12.05
CA LYS A 239 -30.46 14.36 11.42
C LYS A 239 -31.04 14.07 10.04
N ILE A 240 -30.39 13.21 9.26
CA ILE A 240 -30.89 12.81 7.94
C ILE A 240 -32.10 11.89 8.09
N HIS A 241 -32.06 10.93 9.02
CA HIS A 241 -33.20 10.05 9.29
C HIS A 241 -34.45 10.82 9.75
N GLU A 242 -34.28 11.91 10.51
CA GLU A 242 -35.38 12.81 10.89
C GLU A 242 -36.00 13.57 9.70
N GLN A 243 -35.33 13.62 8.55
CA GLN A 243 -35.74 14.36 7.34
C GLN A 243 -36.07 13.47 6.14
N ASP A 244 -35.58 12.23 6.13
CA ASP A 244 -35.71 11.25 5.05
C ASP A 244 -35.73 9.82 5.62
N ASP A 245 -36.93 9.23 5.66
CA ASP A 245 -37.17 7.88 6.17
C ASP A 245 -36.57 6.77 5.28
N THR A 246 -36.01 7.10 4.11
CA THR A 246 -35.45 6.13 3.17
C THR A 246 -33.99 5.75 3.43
N VAL A 247 -33.33 6.42 4.38
CA VAL A 247 -31.94 6.10 4.73
C VAL A 247 -31.84 4.82 5.55
N ASP A 248 -31.10 3.85 5.02
CA ASP A 248 -30.80 2.57 5.67
C ASP A 248 -29.75 2.75 6.79
N VAL A 249 -30.24 3.23 7.94
CA VAL A 249 -29.42 3.48 9.14
C VAL A 249 -28.82 2.19 9.71
N GLU A 250 -29.51 1.06 9.58
CA GLU A 250 -29.04 -0.24 10.09
C GLU A 250 -27.78 -0.72 9.36
N ARG A 251 -27.77 -0.67 8.03
CA ARG A 251 -26.60 -1.04 7.23
C ARG A 251 -25.40 -0.16 7.54
N ILE A 252 -25.60 1.15 7.68
CA ILE A 252 -24.49 2.07 7.98
C ILE A 252 -23.94 1.82 9.38
N THR A 253 -24.81 1.55 10.36
CA THR A 253 -24.39 1.22 11.74
C THR A 253 -23.64 -0.12 11.82
N SER A 254 -24.03 -1.10 11.01
CA SER A 254 -23.31 -2.38 10.89
C SER A 254 -21.87 -2.19 10.37
N LEU A 255 -21.66 -1.34 9.35
CA LEU A 255 -20.31 -1.02 8.84
C LEU A 255 -19.41 -0.40 9.91
N LEU A 256 -19.97 0.36 10.86
CA LEU A 256 -19.20 0.99 11.94
C LEU A 256 -18.79 0.01 13.05
N THR A 257 -19.45 -1.15 13.16
CA THR A 257 -19.29 -2.08 14.29
C THR A 257 -18.50 -3.33 13.93
N HIS A 258 -18.52 -3.77 12.68
CA HIS A 258 -17.93 -5.05 12.23
C HIS A 258 -16.55 -4.93 11.55
N GLY A 259 -15.99 -3.73 11.43
CA GLY A 259 -14.73 -3.49 10.71
C GLY A 259 -13.44 -3.72 11.51
N ILE A 260 -13.50 -4.29 12.72
CA ILE A 260 -12.34 -4.45 13.61
C ILE A 260 -12.29 -5.90 14.13
N ASP A 261 -11.73 -6.82 13.33
CA ASP A 261 -11.33 -8.15 13.81
C ASP A 261 -9.88 -8.07 14.31
N ILE A 262 -9.70 -8.14 15.63
CA ILE A 262 -8.40 -8.38 16.26
C ILE A 262 -8.32 -9.91 16.48
N PRO A 263 -7.31 -10.61 15.93
CA PRO A 263 -7.08 -12.01 16.29
C PRO A 263 -6.84 -12.10 17.80
N GLN A 264 -7.75 -12.76 18.52
CA GLN A 264 -7.50 -13.10 19.93
C GLN A 264 -6.64 -14.36 19.95
N ASP A 265 -5.41 -14.22 20.44
CA ASP A 265 -4.62 -15.39 20.87
C ASP A 265 -5.35 -16.04 22.05
N SER A 266 -6.05 -17.14 21.77
CA SER A 266 -6.63 -18.00 22.78
C SER A 266 -5.51 -18.85 23.40
N SER A 267 -4.89 -18.35 24.47
CA SER A 267 -4.22 -19.19 25.46
C SER A 267 -4.86 -18.96 26.83
N SER A 268 -6.07 -19.47 27.01
CA SER A 268 -6.64 -19.66 28.34
C SER A 268 -6.02 -20.90 28.97
N SER A 269 -5.40 -20.67 30.12
CA SER A 269 -5.02 -21.62 31.15
C SER A 269 -6.15 -22.59 31.50
N ASP A 270 -5.93 -23.89 31.32
CA ASP A 270 -6.69 -24.92 32.04
C ASP A 270 -5.87 -25.37 33.25
N SER A 271 -6.29 -24.85 34.41
CA SER A 271 -6.02 -25.43 35.72
C SER A 271 -7.08 -26.49 35.98
N ASP A 272 -6.71 -27.77 35.90
CA ASP A 272 -7.60 -28.89 36.24
C ASP A 272 -7.26 -29.42 37.64
N ASP A 273 -8.24 -29.41 38.52
CA ASP A 273 -8.15 -29.79 39.93
C ASP A 273 -8.98 -31.06 40.20
N SER A 274 -8.28 -32.17 40.43
CA SER A 274 -8.61 -33.30 41.33
C SER A 274 -9.69 -34.36 40.91
N PRO A 275 -9.82 -35.52 41.61
CA PRO A 275 -8.93 -36.70 41.56
C PRO A 275 -9.68 -38.07 41.48
N ASN A 276 -8.90 -39.18 41.53
CA ASN A 276 -9.25 -40.61 41.75
C ASN A 276 -9.90 -41.42 40.61
N VAL A 277 -9.30 -42.57 40.27
CA VAL A 277 -9.67 -43.93 40.75
C VAL A 277 -8.64 -44.97 40.25
N GLU A 278 -8.34 -45.95 41.11
CA GLU A 278 -7.47 -47.12 40.93
C GLU A 278 -7.81 -48.01 39.72
N GLU A 279 -6.81 -48.67 39.11
CA GLU A 279 -6.85 -50.13 38.89
C GLU A 279 -5.48 -50.69 38.43
N THR A 280 -4.93 -51.57 39.29
CA THR A 280 -4.21 -52.85 39.04
C THR A 280 -3.12 -53.01 37.96
N ARG A 281 -1.94 -53.45 38.43
CA ARG A 281 -0.84 -54.13 37.69
C ARG A 281 -1.25 -55.52 37.14
N PRO A 282 -0.42 -56.14 36.29
CA PRO A 282 0.59 -57.09 36.81
C PRO A 282 2.02 -56.93 36.25
N GLN A 283 2.95 -57.57 36.97
CA GLN A 283 4.41 -57.67 36.77
C GLN A 283 4.80 -58.65 35.66
N GLU A 284 6.03 -58.49 35.12
CA GLU A 284 7.06 -59.53 34.88
C GLU A 284 8.27 -58.85 34.18
N ASP A 285 9.42 -58.72 34.85
CA ASP A 285 10.59 -59.64 34.85
C ASP A 285 11.59 -59.38 33.69
N GLN A 286 12.77 -58.83 34.01
CA GLN A 286 14.07 -59.51 33.87
C GLN A 286 15.27 -58.55 34.05
N GLN A 287 16.23 -59.04 34.83
CA GLN A 287 17.55 -58.49 35.10
C GLN A 287 18.48 -58.54 33.86
N SER A 288 19.42 -57.60 33.76
CA SER A 288 20.86 -57.95 33.67
C SER A 288 21.78 -56.73 33.73
N HIS A 289 22.89 -56.94 34.45
CA HIS A 289 24.09 -56.13 34.59
C HIS A 289 24.72 -55.72 33.25
N PHE A 290 25.36 -54.54 33.17
CA PHE A 290 26.83 -54.38 33.32
C PHE A 290 27.26 -52.91 33.17
N ASN A 291 28.51 -52.69 33.59
CA ASN A 291 29.16 -51.46 34.01
C ASN A 291 29.90 -50.72 32.88
N ASP A 292 30.32 -49.50 33.24
CA ASP A 292 31.51 -48.75 32.76
C ASP A 292 31.45 -47.85 31.50
N LYS A 293 31.63 -46.54 31.79
CA LYS A 293 32.60 -45.59 31.22
C LYS A 293 32.65 -45.39 29.69
N ASN A 294 32.35 -44.17 29.26
CA ASN A 294 33.42 -43.22 28.87
C ASN A 294 32.85 -41.83 28.56
N VAL A 295 33.45 -40.84 29.23
CA VAL A 295 33.54 -39.44 28.80
C VAL A 295 34.43 -39.39 27.56
N ILE A 296 34.07 -38.59 26.56
CA ILE A 296 35.00 -37.80 25.72
C ILE A 296 34.22 -36.59 25.18
N VAL A 297 34.72 -35.42 25.54
CA VAL A 297 34.51 -34.10 24.92
C VAL A 297 35.33 -34.05 23.63
N MET A 298 34.84 -33.41 22.56
CA MET A 298 35.68 -32.58 21.69
C MET A 298 34.83 -31.53 20.96
N GLU A 299 35.28 -30.29 21.10
CA GLU A 299 35.01 -29.13 20.25
C GLU A 299 35.57 -29.38 18.83
N ASP A 300 34.96 -28.71 17.84
CA ASP A 300 35.60 -27.65 17.05
C ASP A 300 34.49 -26.75 16.45
#